data_AF-A0A9X5XJX4-F1
#
_entry.id   AF-A0A9X5XJX4-F1
#
_cell.length_a   1.000
_cell.length_b   1.000
_cell.length_c   1.000
_cell.angle_alpha   90.00
_cell.angle_beta   90.00
_cell.angle_gamma   90.00
#
_symmetry.space_group_name_H-M   'P 1'
#
loop_
_entity.id
_entity.type
_entity.pdbx_description
1 polymer ?
#
loop_
_entity_poly.entity_id
_entity_poly.type
_entity_poly.pdbx_seq_one_letter_code
_entity_poly.pdbx_strand_id
1 'polypeptide(L)'
;MTDIRLKQAELPVEDQAYYRLVGVSTALTARASARLEEDFRLPASWFEVLLWLYHQDGPLSATDLGSFALISRSQVSRVIDAL
;
A
#
# COMPACT_ATOMS: atom_id res chain seq x y z
N MET A 1 21.77 -0.23 40.44
CA MET A 1 20.94 -0.05 39.23
C MET A 1 21.78 -0.53 38.06
N THR A 2 21.55 -1.76 37.60
CA THR A 2 22.33 -2.35 36.50
C THR A 2 21.76 -1.84 35.19
N ASP A 3 22.56 -1.05 34.46
CA ASP A 3 22.22 -0.45 33.19
C ASP A 3 22.29 -1.53 32.09
N ILE A 4 21.13 -2.09 31.70
CA ILE A 4 21.05 -3.09 30.63
C ILE A 4 21.16 -2.35 29.30
N ARG A 5 22.38 -2.16 28.81
CA ARG A 5 22.60 -1.78 27.41
C ARG A 5 22.33 -2.98 26.52
N LEU A 6 21.13 -3.04 25.97
CA LEU A 6 20.84 -3.92 24.83
C LEU A 6 21.76 -3.48 23.68
N LYS A 7 22.71 -4.34 23.27
CA LYS A 7 23.44 -4.13 22.03
C LYS A 7 22.40 -4.11 20.92
N GLN A 8 22.33 -3.01 20.16
CA GLN A 8 21.66 -3.03 18.87
C GLN A 8 22.40 -4.07 18.02
N ALA A 9 21.82 -5.25 17.88
CA ALA A 9 22.31 -6.21 16.92
C ALA A 9 22.14 -5.58 15.55
N GLU A 10 23.21 -5.53 14.76
CA GLU A 10 23.09 -5.17 13.35
C GLU A 10 22.17 -6.21 12.70
N LEU A 11 21.07 -5.72 12.12
CA LEU A 11 20.16 -6.57 11.38
C LEU A 11 20.91 -7.20 10.20
N PRO A 12 20.61 -8.47 9.84
CA PRO A 12 21.06 -9.05 8.59
C PRO A 12 20.79 -8.14 7.39
N VAL A 13 21.62 -8.22 6.35
CA VAL A 13 21.54 -7.31 5.19
C VAL A 13 20.17 -7.42 4.51
N GLU A 14 19.63 -8.63 4.43
CA GLU A 14 18.28 -8.94 3.94
C GLU A 14 17.19 -8.20 4.72
N ASP A 15 17.25 -8.20 6.05
CA ASP A 15 16.29 -7.52 6.90
C ASP A 15 16.40 -6.00 6.72
N GLN A 16 17.61 -5.47 6.63
CA GLN A 16 17.81 -4.05 6.36
C GLN A 16 17.26 -3.63 4.99
N ALA A 17 17.47 -4.47 3.96
CA ALA A 17 16.93 -4.23 2.62
C ALA A 17 15.40 -4.26 2.63
N TYR A 18 14.81 -5.25 3.31
CA TYR A 18 13.37 -5.36 3.50
C TYR A 18 12.78 -4.13 4.22
N TYR A 19 13.35 -3.72 5.35
CA TYR A 19 12.85 -2.54 6.08
C TYR A 19 13.00 -1.24 5.28
N ARG A 20 14.09 -1.09 4.52
CA ARG A 20 14.24 0.04 3.60
C ARG A 20 13.17 0.03 2.51
N LEU A 21 12.89 -1.13 1.92
CA LEU A 21 11.83 -1.29 0.90
C LEU A 21 10.45 -0.94 1.48
N VAL A 22 10.13 -1.45 2.67
CA VAL A 22 8.87 -1.12 3.38
C VAL A 22 8.76 0.38 3.64
N GLY A 23 9.85 1.01 4.09
CA GLY A 23 9.89 2.46 4.32
C GLY A 23 9.64 3.27 3.05
N VAL A 24 10.31 2.91 1.94
CA VAL A 24 10.10 3.56 0.64
C VAL A 24 8.66 3.37 0.15
N SER A 25 8.13 2.14 0.22
CA SER A 25 6.75 1.84 -0.19
C SER A 25 5.73 2.65 0.62
N THR A 26 5.93 2.76 1.94
CA THR A 26 5.08 3.54 2.83
C THR A 26 5.09 5.02 2.46
N ALA A 27 6.29 5.60 2.23
CA ALA A 27 6.43 7.00 1.88
C ALA A 27 5.81 7.33 0.51
N LEU A 28 6.00 6.47 -0.49
CA LEU A 28 5.40 6.64 -1.82
C LEU A 28 3.87 6.56 -1.76
N THR A 29 3.33 5.56 -1.06
CA THR A 29 1.88 5.39 -0.89
C THR A 29 1.27 6.59 -0.19
N ALA A 30 1.88 7.09 0.89
CA ALA A 30 1.40 8.27 1.60
C ALA A 30 1.39 9.52 0.72
N ARG A 31 2.44 9.72 -0.09
CA ARG A 31 2.51 10.86 -1.02
C ARG A 31 1.46 10.78 -2.14
N ALA A 32 1.28 9.60 -2.73
CA ALA A 32 0.24 9.39 -3.76
C ALA A 32 -1.16 9.62 -3.18
N SER A 33 -1.41 9.12 -1.97
CA SER A 33 -2.66 9.30 -1.23
C SER A 33 -3.00 10.77 -1.01
N ALA A 34 -2.03 11.55 -0.50
CA ALA A 34 -2.22 12.98 -0.29
C ALA A 34 -2.54 13.70 -1.60
N ARG A 35 -1.84 13.36 -2.69
CA ARG A 35 -2.05 14.01 -3.99
C ARG A 35 -3.43 13.71 -4.57
N LEU A 36 -3.93 12.48 -4.41
CA LEU A 36 -5.26 12.10 -4.87
C LEU A 36 -6.38 12.84 -4.13
N GLU A 37 -6.21 12.98 -2.81
CA GLU A 37 -7.17 13.73 -2.00
C GLU A 37 -7.16 15.22 -2.37
N GLU A 38 -5.98 15.81 -2.52
CA GLU A 38 -5.81 17.24 -2.85
C GLU A 38 -6.33 17.60 -4.24
N ASP A 39 -5.91 16.86 -5.27
CA ASP A 39 -6.19 17.22 -6.67
C ASP A 39 -7.55 16.71 -7.14
N PHE A 40 -8.00 15.57 -6.61
CA PHE A 40 -9.16 14.84 -7.14
C PHE A 40 -10.24 14.54 -6.10
N ARG A 41 -10.03 14.83 -4.81
CA ARG A 41 -10.94 14.45 -3.71
C ARG A 41 -11.20 12.94 -3.66
N LEU A 42 -10.21 12.15 -4.06
CA LEU A 42 -10.32 10.70 -4.11
C LEU A 42 -9.58 10.03 -2.95
N PRO A 43 -10.19 9.07 -2.25
CA PRO A 43 -9.53 8.33 -1.20
C PRO A 43 -8.30 7.56 -1.72
N ALA A 44 -7.27 7.45 -0.87
CA ALA A 44 -6.07 6.64 -1.13
C ALA A 44 -6.36 5.23 -1.66
N SER A 45 -7.41 4.58 -1.14
CA SER A 45 -7.80 3.22 -1.53
C SER A 45 -8.25 3.12 -2.99
N TRP A 46 -8.65 4.24 -3.61
CA TRP A 46 -8.98 4.28 -5.03
C TRP A 46 -7.74 4.20 -5.91
N PHE A 47 -6.57 4.63 -5.43
CA PHE A 47 -5.34 4.64 -6.23
C PHE A 47 -5.04 3.26 -6.81
N GLU A 48 -5.00 2.26 -5.94
CA GLU A 48 -4.58 0.91 -6.31
C GLU A 48 -5.62 0.24 -7.19
N VAL A 49 -6.91 0.43 -6.88
CA VAL A 49 -8.02 -0.08 -7.71
C VAL A 49 -8.00 0.55 -9.10
N LEU A 50 -7.89 1.88 -9.19
CA LEU A 50 -7.82 2.59 -10.47
C LEU A 50 -6.57 2.22 -11.27
N LEU A 51 -5.43 2.04 -10.62
CA LEU A 51 -4.19 1.62 -11.27
C LEU A 51 -4.33 0.21 -11.88
N TRP A 52 -4.93 -0.72 -11.14
CA TRP A 52 -5.20 -2.07 -11.64
C TRP A 52 -6.18 -2.05 -12.81
N LEU A 53 -7.29 -1.33 -12.68
CA LEU A 53 -8.30 -1.17 -13.73
C LEU A 53 -7.73 -0.52 -15.00
N TYR A 54 -6.85 0.49 -14.86
CA TYR A 54 -6.21 1.16 -15.99
C TYR A 54 -5.36 0.22 -16.84
N HIS A 55 -4.76 -0.81 -16.23
CA HIS A 55 -3.91 -1.79 -16.92
C HIS A 55 -4.66 -3.05 -17.39
N GLN A 56 -5.99 -3.13 -17.22
CA GLN A 56 -6.77 -4.28 -17.69
C GLN A 56 -7.36 -4.01 -19.09
N ASP A 57 -7.16 -4.98 -20.00
CA ASP A 57 -7.75 -4.96 -21.35
C ASP A 57 -9.20 -5.49 -21.39
N GLY A 58 -9.79 -5.85 -20.24
CA GLY A 58 -11.12 -6.44 -20.18
C GLY A 58 -11.76 -6.42 -18.79
N PRO A 59 -13.01 -6.89 -18.67
CA PRO A 59 -13.73 -6.91 -17.40
C PRO A 59 -12.97 -7.74 -16.35
N LEU A 60 -12.77 -7.15 -15.17
CA LEU A 60 -12.12 -7.80 -14.03
C LEU A 60 -13.15 -8.07 -12.94
N SER A 61 -13.13 -9.26 -12.33
CA SER A 61 -14.00 -9.54 -11.19
C SER A 61 -13.50 -8.83 -9.94
N ALA A 62 -14.42 -8.43 -9.05
CA ALA A 62 -14.06 -7.85 -7.76
C ALA A 62 -13.18 -8.78 -6.91
N THR A 63 -13.38 -10.09 -7.04
CA THR A 63 -12.59 -11.13 -6.36
C THR A 63 -11.15 -11.16 -6.85
N ASP A 64 -10.94 -11.05 -8.17
CA ASP A 64 -9.61 -11.03 -8.76
C ASP A 64 -8.88 -9.74 -8.40
N LEU A 65 -9.56 -8.59 -8.50
CA LEU A 65 -9.01 -7.30 -8.09
C LEU A 65 -8.54 -7.33 -6.63
N GLY A 66 -9.33 -7.90 -5.72
CA GLY A 66 -8.95 -8.05 -4.31
C GLY A 66 -7.92 -9.13 -4.00
N SER A 67 -7.43 -9.85 -5.01
CA SER A 67 -6.30 -10.78 -4.89
C SER A 67 -4.99 -10.16 -5.40
N PHE A 68 -5.07 -9.09 -6.18
CA PHE A 68 -3.93 -8.36 -6.73
C PHE A 68 -3.62 -7.05 -5.99
N ALA A 69 -4.64 -6.45 -5.39
CA ALA A 69 -4.49 -5.24 -4.58
C ALA A 69 -3.88 -5.58 -3.21
N LEU A 70 -2.99 -4.71 -2.73
CA LEU A 70 -2.43 -4.68 -1.39
C LEU A 70 -3.46 -4.26 -0.33
N ILE A 71 -4.57 -3.62 -0.75
CA ILE A 71 -5.71 -3.36 0.12
C ILE A 71 -6.59 -4.60 0.34
N SER A 72 -7.23 -4.66 1.51
CA SER A 72 -8.14 -5.77 1.85
C SER A 72 -9.33 -5.87 0.89
N ARG A 73 -9.86 -7.09 0.70
CA ARG A 73 -11.08 -7.31 -0.12
C ARG A 73 -12.27 -6.44 0.29
N SER A 74 -12.43 -6.13 1.59
CA SER A 74 -13.49 -5.25 2.07
C SER A 74 -13.25 -3.78 1.73
N GLN A 75 -11.99 -3.35 1.60
CA GLN A 75 -11.66 -2.03 1.06
C GLN A 75 -11.89 -1.98 -0.44
N VAL A 76 -11.52 -3.02 -1.18
CA VAL A 76 -11.80 -3.13 -2.62
C VAL A 76 -13.29 -3.03 -2.90
N SER A 77 -14.12 -3.80 -2.18
CA SER A 77 -15.59 -3.73 -2.32
C SER A 77 -16.11 -2.31 -2.10
N ARG A 78 -15.67 -1.62 -1.04
CA ARG A 78 -16.09 -0.25 -0.75
C ARG A 78 -15.69 0.76 -1.82
N VAL A 79 -14.55 0.53 -2.50
CA VAL A 79 -14.13 1.36 -3.63
C VAL A 79 -15.00 1.09 -4.85
N ILE A 80 -15.24 -0.18 -5.17
CA ILE A 80 -16.13 -0.57 -6.28
C ILE A 80 -17.54 -0.01 -6.09
N ASP A 81 -18.09 -0.10 -4.88
CA ASP A 81 -19.43 0.42 -4.57
C ASP A 81 -19.54 1.95 -4.68
N ALA A 82 -18.40 2.65 -4.64
CA ALA A 82 -18.33 4.11 -4.68
C ALA A 82 -17.93 4.68 -6.05
N LEU A 83 -17.51 3.83 -6.99
CA LEU A 83 -17.24 4.15 -8.40
C LEU A 83 -18.55 4.23 -9.20
#